data_AF-A0A4P9YY98-F1
#
_entry.id   AF-A0A4P9YY98-F1
#
_cell.length_a   1.000
_cell.length_b   1.000
_cell.length_c   1.000
_cell.angle_alpha   90.00
_cell.angle_beta   90.00
_cell.angle_gamma   90.00
#
_symmetry.space_group_name_H-M   'P 1'
#
loop_
_entity.id
_entity.type
_entity.pdbx_description
1 polymer ?
#
loop_
_entity_poly.entity_id
_entity_poly.type
_entity_poly.pdbx_seq_one_letter_code
_entity_poly.pdbx_strand_id
1 'polypeptide(L)'
;MSPSSSDDYRQQQPPHPPAVGGSGHGASQALSPPSVKSPGVGGSFRGNPRHLSVNTTASAGSTSAALKSPSREFTLLSDAGTEFDSLDQMGPAIQTICQTGREQAFINEVAGFVERKEGEIERLCNTHYQDFIKAVEELLLVRQGTVALKEDVLRLNGELQVSGEDLVAKRAKLYAAQRIRENLQLGIDQLQRCLHVLKLANKVRIQLEHRNYYTGLRTLEELEDVHLRKVAKYEFAKHMEKWIPLMKENIKSSVMSDLKEWLFNLREQSRMVGQLAMREANELQAKSPKGENVDTALELVLDEENGRRLAGSKLGRKNEFKKHYEEDRQAQVDLILKAKIDTTPEGKKALGDMLQEIVGFFIVEHRVAYTTREFRSKARVEVLWTMVAERITRAISDTIRQCSDIDALSEVKQSTMLFVPALERYMFDTRKPRELTQILIERCAALTLLTCGTQFKERAADKGFQPMTIHDEKEYKVLRGLYKFPEEPDARKQGQVFPRALPFGSVIPLICADIKRGVDQFYGFAVNEAGQPVVPQVDTIVQNAVDALLGRTVPDVLRGELKSTSMLQVVQLNANIEHFDHVCGEFEKFLTDRRQVPLNSDDRGSSSSMCAR
;
A
#
# COMPACT_ATOMS: atom_id res chain seq x y z
N MET A 1 33.29 44.00 -20.35
CA MET A 1 33.68 45.37 -19.99
C MET A 1 32.97 45.72 -18.69
N SER A 2 33.72 45.76 -17.59
CA SER A 2 33.32 46.37 -16.30
C SER A 2 33.29 47.90 -16.45
N PRO A 3 32.68 48.67 -15.51
CA PRO A 3 33.31 49.04 -14.21
C PRO A 3 32.28 49.11 -13.02
N SER A 4 32.51 48.87 -11.72
CA SER A 4 33.42 49.41 -10.66
C SER A 4 33.36 50.94 -10.51
N SER A 5 33.19 51.65 -9.39
CA SER A 5 33.11 51.46 -7.92
C SER A 5 32.46 52.76 -7.36
N SER A 6 32.01 52.88 -6.10
CA SER A 6 32.85 53.40 -4.98
C SER A 6 32.04 53.49 -3.68
N ASP A 7 32.75 53.26 -2.58
CA ASP A 7 32.38 53.31 -1.16
C ASP A 7 32.00 54.71 -0.63
N ASP A 8 31.26 54.78 0.49
CA ASP A 8 31.68 55.61 1.62
C ASP A 8 31.03 55.28 3.00
N TYR A 9 31.76 55.67 4.04
CA TYR A 9 31.77 55.26 5.46
C TYR A 9 30.66 55.81 6.41
N ARG A 10 30.54 55.13 7.58
CA ARG A 10 30.47 55.63 9.00
C ARG A 10 29.16 55.59 9.85
N GLN A 11 29.33 54.96 11.03
CA GLN A 11 28.88 55.30 12.42
C GLN A 11 27.39 55.14 12.82
N GLN A 12 27.02 54.18 13.69
CA GLN A 12 27.05 54.13 15.19
C GLN A 12 25.75 54.62 15.89
N GLN A 13 24.98 53.64 16.42
CA GLN A 13 24.15 53.55 17.68
C GLN A 13 23.30 54.75 18.22
N PRO A 14 22.37 54.55 19.18
CA PRO A 14 21.17 53.69 19.26
C PRO A 14 19.92 54.53 19.73
N PRO A 15 18.77 53.91 20.09
CA PRO A 15 18.11 54.42 21.30
C PRO A 15 17.52 53.34 22.25
N HIS A 16 17.50 53.71 23.53
CA HIS A 16 16.82 53.09 24.68
C HIS A 16 15.28 53.36 24.67
N PRO A 17 14.50 53.05 25.73
CA PRO A 17 13.69 51.85 25.98
C PRO A 17 12.17 52.19 26.08
N PRO A 18 11.31 51.26 26.55
CA PRO A 18 10.23 51.71 27.46
C PRO A 18 10.10 50.78 28.68
N ALA A 19 10.05 51.29 29.92
CA ALA A 19 9.00 52.04 30.62
C ALA A 19 8.06 51.13 31.44
N VAL A 20 7.94 51.47 32.72
CA VAL A 20 7.23 50.78 33.81
C VAL A 20 5.88 51.45 34.08
N GLY A 21 4.89 50.66 34.50
CA GLY A 21 3.64 51.07 35.18
C GLY A 21 2.40 50.43 34.55
N GLY A 22 1.42 49.87 35.25
CA GLY A 22 1.16 49.69 36.68
C GLY A 22 -0.25 49.09 36.88
N SER A 23 -0.41 48.30 37.95
CA SER A 23 -1.60 48.04 38.80
C SER A 23 -2.95 47.52 38.25
N GLY A 24 -3.47 46.48 38.93
CA GLY A 24 -4.90 46.12 39.04
C GLY A 24 -5.15 44.65 39.42
N HIS A 25 -4.94 44.25 40.69
CA HIS A 25 -5.97 43.82 41.67
C HIS A 25 -6.86 42.60 41.29
N GLY A 26 -6.82 41.55 42.12
CA GLY A 26 -7.98 40.65 42.29
C GLY A 26 -7.73 39.19 42.72
N ALA A 27 -7.91 38.94 44.01
CA ALA A 27 -8.46 37.72 44.64
C ALA A 27 -7.58 36.47 44.91
N SER A 28 -7.42 36.23 46.22
CA SER A 28 -6.91 35.07 46.93
C SER A 28 -7.68 33.76 46.68
N GLN A 29 -6.97 32.63 46.74
CA GLN A 29 -7.49 31.39 47.33
C GLN A 29 -6.34 30.55 47.91
N ALA A 30 -6.48 30.25 49.20
CA ALA A 30 -5.58 29.44 50.01
C ALA A 30 -5.89 27.94 49.82
N LEU A 31 -4.84 27.10 49.77
CA LEU A 31 -4.96 25.65 49.93
C LEU A 31 -3.87 25.15 50.89
N SER A 32 -4.36 24.53 51.97
CA SER A 32 -3.64 23.84 53.05
C SER A 32 -2.99 22.51 52.57
N PRO A 33 -2.08 21.89 53.37
CA PRO A 33 -1.14 20.86 52.91
C PRO A 33 -1.68 19.42 53.11
N PRO A 34 -1.08 18.38 52.49
CA PRO A 34 -1.35 17.00 52.87
C PRO A 34 -0.21 16.35 53.66
N SER A 35 -0.68 15.75 54.75
CA SER A 35 -0.20 14.73 55.67
C SER A 35 0.78 13.65 55.18
N VAL A 36 1.69 13.33 56.10
CA VAL A 36 2.60 12.18 56.14
C VAL A 36 1.83 10.86 56.32
N LYS A 37 2.22 9.80 55.59
CA LYS A 37 1.89 8.40 55.89
C LYS A 37 3.17 7.56 55.92
N SER A 38 3.40 6.91 57.05
CA SER A 38 4.39 5.84 57.24
C SER A 38 3.96 4.54 56.54
N PRO A 39 4.90 3.61 56.32
CA PRO A 39 4.62 2.22 56.63
C PRO A 39 5.73 1.60 57.49
N GLY A 40 5.33 0.81 58.48
CA GLY A 40 6.22 -0.06 59.24
C GLY A 40 6.26 -1.46 58.62
N VAL A 41 7.42 -2.11 58.68
CA VAL A 41 7.57 -3.57 58.62
C VAL A 41 8.76 -3.93 59.51
N GLY A 42 8.51 -4.78 60.51
CA GLY A 42 9.53 -5.48 61.28
C GLY A 42 9.82 -6.86 60.68
N GLY A 43 11.03 -7.36 60.87
CA GLY A 43 11.44 -8.71 60.46
C GLY A 43 12.93 -8.96 60.69
N SER A 44 13.24 -9.48 61.87
CA SER A 44 14.57 -9.94 62.33
C SER A 44 15.02 -11.20 61.58
N PHE A 45 16.32 -11.41 61.34
CA PHE A 45 17.04 -12.64 61.72
C PHE A 45 18.56 -12.55 61.49
N ARG A 46 19.25 -13.33 62.33
CA ARG A 46 20.67 -13.38 62.71
C ARG A 46 21.65 -13.88 61.64
N GLY A 47 22.92 -13.48 61.81
CA GLY A 47 24.10 -14.22 61.32
C GLY A 47 25.42 -13.54 61.66
N ASN A 48 26.00 -13.83 62.83
CA ASN A 48 27.41 -13.61 63.23
C ASN A 48 28.09 -15.01 63.20
N PRO A 49 29.42 -15.23 63.41
CA PRO A 49 30.53 -14.35 63.84
C PRO A 49 31.85 -14.64 63.02
N ARG A 50 33.09 -14.15 63.25
CA ARG A 50 33.95 -14.03 64.44
C ARG A 50 35.23 -13.21 64.15
N HIS A 51 35.63 -12.41 65.16
CA HIS A 51 36.96 -12.17 65.80
C HIS A 51 38.24 -11.86 64.97
N LEU A 52 39.21 -11.05 65.41
CA LEU A 52 39.71 -10.68 66.76
C LEU A 52 39.85 -9.13 66.90
N SER A 53 39.57 -8.42 68.00
CA SER A 53 39.89 -8.49 69.45
C SER A 53 41.35 -8.18 69.82
N VAL A 54 41.57 -7.03 70.48
CA VAL A 54 42.28 -6.92 71.78
C VAL A 54 41.63 -5.80 72.62
N ASN A 55 41.24 -6.17 73.85
CA ASN A 55 40.66 -5.36 74.91
C ASN A 55 41.74 -4.86 75.87
N THR A 56 41.45 -3.81 76.63
CA THR A 56 41.63 -3.90 78.09
C THR A 56 40.63 -2.99 78.81
N THR A 57 39.85 -3.60 79.70
CA THR A 57 38.91 -3.03 80.66
C THR A 57 39.30 -3.55 82.03
N ALA A 58 39.11 -2.79 83.11
CA ALA A 58 38.66 -3.35 84.39
C ALA A 58 38.22 -2.25 85.35
N SER A 59 37.08 -2.49 85.99
CA SER A 59 36.61 -1.86 87.21
C SER A 59 37.04 -2.69 88.43
N ALA A 60 36.90 -2.13 89.63
CA ALA A 60 36.43 -2.83 90.83
C ALA A 60 36.33 -1.86 92.02
N GLY A 61 35.36 -2.09 92.89
CA GLY A 61 35.26 -1.46 94.20
C GLY A 61 35.45 -2.44 95.35
N SER A 62 35.66 -1.85 96.54
CA SER A 62 35.16 -2.25 97.87
C SER A 62 35.89 -3.30 98.71
N THR A 63 35.92 -2.96 100.03
CA THR A 63 36.12 -3.72 101.29
C THR A 63 37.54 -4.18 101.67
N SER A 64 38.01 -4.25 102.93
CA SER A 64 37.69 -3.71 104.28
C SER A 64 38.65 -4.39 105.28
N ALA A 65 39.19 -3.71 106.31
CA ALA A 65 39.48 -4.21 107.69
C ALA A 65 40.44 -3.21 108.40
N ALA A 66 39.99 -2.40 109.36
CA ALA A 66 39.87 -2.68 110.82
C ALA A 66 41.26 -2.71 111.52
N LEU A 67 41.59 -1.85 112.50
CA LEU A 67 40.98 -1.76 113.83
C LEU A 67 41.27 -0.40 114.54
N LYS A 68 40.19 0.26 114.98
CA LYS A 68 39.92 0.89 116.31
C LYS A 68 41.06 1.58 117.11
N SER A 69 40.93 2.91 117.27
CA SER A 69 40.75 3.73 118.52
C SER A 69 41.71 3.57 119.73
N PRO A 70 41.78 4.49 120.74
CA PRO A 70 41.18 5.83 120.88
C PRO A 70 42.17 6.90 121.45
N SER A 71 41.65 8.12 121.65
CA SER A 71 41.95 9.00 122.80
C SER A 71 43.31 9.72 122.93
N ARG A 72 43.16 11.05 123.03
CA ARG A 72 43.84 12.00 123.94
C ARG A 72 45.32 12.25 123.65
N GLU A 73 45.66 13.37 123.02
CA GLU A 73 45.82 14.70 123.67
C GLU A 73 46.66 14.64 124.95
N PHE A 74 47.64 15.56 125.03
CA PHE A 74 48.82 15.58 125.90
C PHE A 74 49.91 14.62 125.42
N THR A 75 50.95 15.09 124.73
CA THR A 75 52.04 15.79 125.41
C THR A 75 53.10 16.23 124.38
N LEU A 76 53.45 17.52 124.42
CA LEU A 76 54.74 18.12 124.03
C LEU A 76 55.18 18.08 122.55
N LEU A 77 54.93 19.18 121.83
CA LEU A 77 55.95 19.76 120.94
C LEU A 77 56.56 20.96 121.67
N SER A 78 57.56 20.64 122.49
CA SER A 78 58.60 21.59 122.92
C SER A 78 59.98 21.10 122.45
N ASP A 79 60.05 20.20 121.46
CA ASP A 79 61.35 19.75 120.96
C ASP A 79 61.35 19.46 119.45
N ALA A 80 61.95 20.42 118.73
CA ALA A 80 62.72 20.36 117.50
C ALA A 80 62.41 19.35 116.38
N GLY A 81 62.11 19.89 115.18
CA GLY A 81 62.37 19.20 113.90
C GLY A 81 61.32 19.41 112.81
N THR A 82 61.21 20.64 112.31
CA THR A 82 60.27 21.14 111.30
C THR A 82 60.28 20.41 109.95
N GLU A 83 59.15 19.78 109.60
CA GLU A 83 58.57 19.72 108.25
C GLU A 83 57.06 20.01 108.35
N PHE A 84 56.65 21.23 108.01
CA PHE A 84 55.26 21.68 107.94
C PHE A 84 54.66 21.25 106.59
N ASP A 85 54.49 19.95 106.37
CA ASP A 85 54.15 19.38 105.05
C ASP A 85 52.69 18.91 104.91
N SER A 86 51.77 19.37 105.75
CA SER A 86 50.34 19.10 105.55
C SER A 86 49.48 20.29 105.95
N LEU A 87 49.00 21.00 104.92
CA LEU A 87 48.06 22.12 104.98
C LEU A 87 46.78 21.79 105.77
N ASP A 88 46.40 20.50 105.84
CA ASP A 88 45.21 20.00 106.54
C ASP A 88 45.31 20.09 108.08
N GLN A 89 46.50 20.24 108.65
CA GLN A 89 46.70 20.35 110.10
C GLN A 89 46.74 21.82 110.60
N MET A 90 46.77 22.80 109.69
CA MET A 90 46.79 24.23 110.04
C MET A 90 45.44 24.72 110.59
N GLY A 91 44.32 24.20 110.08
CA GLY A 91 42.98 24.65 110.48
C GLY A 91 42.67 24.47 111.98
N PRO A 92 42.82 23.27 112.56
CA PRO A 92 42.58 23.03 113.98
C PRO A 92 43.57 23.77 114.89
N ALA A 93 44.86 23.82 114.50
CA ALA A 93 45.89 24.52 115.25
C ALA A 93 45.64 26.03 115.34
N ILE A 94 45.23 26.66 114.23
CA ILE A 94 44.84 28.08 114.19
C ILE A 94 43.58 28.31 115.06
N GLN A 95 42.63 27.38 115.06
CA GLN A 95 41.40 27.51 115.85
C GLN A 95 41.64 27.37 117.37
N THR A 96 42.54 26.48 117.81
CA THR A 96 42.93 26.36 119.24
C THR A 96 43.74 27.57 119.73
N ILE A 97 44.52 28.20 118.85
CA ILE A 97 45.34 29.39 119.16
C ILE A 97 44.48 30.65 119.32
N CYS A 98 43.46 30.83 118.46
CA CYS A 98 42.47 31.90 118.62
C CYS A 98 41.62 31.72 119.90
N GLN A 99 41.31 30.48 120.30
CA GLN A 99 40.56 30.22 121.54
C GLN A 99 41.37 30.43 122.82
N THR A 100 42.70 30.33 122.76
CA THR A 100 43.60 30.46 123.93
C THR A 100 44.18 31.86 124.10
N GLY A 101 43.80 32.83 123.26
CA GLY A 101 44.26 34.22 123.35
C GLY A 101 45.76 34.40 123.08
N ARG A 102 46.40 33.44 122.41
CA ARG A 102 47.84 33.43 122.08
C ARG A 102 48.13 33.84 120.63
N GLU A 103 47.33 34.73 120.08
CA GLU A 103 47.46 35.19 118.68
C GLU A 103 48.83 35.83 118.41
N GLN A 104 49.30 36.70 119.30
CA GLN A 104 50.60 37.35 119.17
C GLN A 104 51.77 36.37 119.26
N ALA A 105 51.64 35.29 120.03
CA ALA A 105 52.70 34.28 120.13
C ALA A 105 52.84 33.47 118.83
N PHE A 106 51.71 33.11 118.20
CA PHE A 106 51.72 32.41 116.91
C PHE A 106 52.15 33.31 115.75
N ILE A 107 51.72 34.58 115.72
CA ILE A 107 52.21 35.54 114.72
C ILE A 107 53.73 35.72 114.87
N ASN A 108 54.27 35.76 116.08
CA ASN A 108 55.72 35.82 116.30
C ASN A 108 56.44 34.52 115.88
N GLU A 109 55.84 33.35 116.11
CA GLU A 109 56.38 32.06 115.68
C GLU A 109 56.34 31.89 114.14
N VAL A 110 55.26 32.33 113.49
CA VAL A 110 55.10 32.35 112.03
C VAL A 110 56.00 33.40 111.39
N ALA A 111 56.13 34.58 111.98
CA ALA A 111 57.10 35.59 111.54
C ALA A 111 58.53 35.03 111.67
N GLY A 112 58.87 34.35 112.77
CA GLY A 112 60.16 33.66 112.92
C GLY A 112 60.32 32.45 112.00
N PHE A 113 59.24 31.81 111.54
CA PHE A 113 59.28 30.77 110.50
C PHE A 113 59.48 31.36 109.12
N VAL A 114 58.80 32.46 108.79
CA VAL A 114 58.99 33.23 107.55
C VAL A 114 60.42 33.74 107.49
N GLU A 115 60.96 34.36 108.54
CA GLU A 115 62.37 34.78 108.56
C GLU A 115 63.34 33.60 108.40
N ARG A 116 63.07 32.46 109.04
CA ARG A 116 63.90 31.25 108.85
C ARG A 116 63.83 30.72 107.43
N LYS A 117 62.63 30.68 106.83
CA LYS A 117 62.45 30.21 105.46
C LYS A 117 62.92 31.22 104.42
N GLU A 118 62.77 32.52 104.66
CA GLU A 118 63.36 33.58 103.86
C GLU A 118 64.88 33.51 103.94
N GLY A 119 65.47 33.28 105.12
CA GLY A 119 66.91 33.05 105.27
C GLY A 119 67.38 31.75 104.62
N GLU A 120 66.59 30.68 104.67
CA GLU A 120 66.90 29.41 104.00
C GLU A 120 66.78 29.53 102.47
N ILE A 121 65.75 30.22 101.98
CA ILE A 121 65.55 30.58 100.57
C ILE A 121 66.66 31.52 100.12
N GLU A 122 67.04 32.53 100.90
CA GLU A 122 68.12 33.44 100.58
C GLU A 122 69.46 32.70 100.55
N ARG A 123 69.70 31.75 101.46
CA ARG A 123 70.87 30.87 101.41
C ARG A 123 70.85 29.96 100.18
N LEU A 124 69.73 29.32 99.86
CA LEU A 124 69.57 28.47 98.67
C LEU A 124 69.69 29.27 97.37
N CYS A 125 69.08 30.45 97.29
CA CYS A 125 69.22 31.41 96.22
C CYS A 125 70.67 31.88 96.11
N ASN A 126 71.37 32.17 97.21
CA ASN A 126 72.80 32.53 97.15
C ASN A 126 73.70 31.37 96.71
N THR A 127 73.30 30.12 97.00
CA THR A 127 74.08 28.92 96.62
C THR A 127 73.80 28.50 95.16
N HIS A 128 72.59 28.73 94.65
CA HIS A 128 72.12 28.28 93.33
C HIS A 128 71.47 29.40 92.48
N TYR A 129 71.90 30.67 92.62
CA TYR A 129 71.28 31.80 91.91
C TYR A 129 71.30 31.60 90.38
N GLN A 130 72.35 30.95 89.87
CA GLN A 130 72.53 30.63 88.46
C GLN A 130 71.44 29.69 87.93
N ASP A 131 71.04 28.67 88.71
CA ASP A 131 70.04 27.71 88.27
C ASP A 131 68.61 28.26 88.43
N PHE A 132 68.39 29.10 89.45
CA PHE A 132 67.13 29.81 89.64
C PHE A 132 66.86 30.82 88.51
N ILE A 133 67.87 31.62 88.13
CA ILE A 133 67.74 32.56 87.01
C ILE A 133 67.45 31.80 85.71
N LYS A 134 68.14 30.68 85.44
CA LYS A 134 67.87 29.84 84.27
C LYS A 134 66.45 29.28 84.25
N ALA A 135 65.94 28.77 85.37
CA ALA A 135 64.57 28.26 85.45
C ALA A 135 63.53 29.38 85.23
N VAL A 136 63.78 30.58 85.76
CA VAL A 136 62.93 31.75 85.52
C VAL A 136 63.00 32.21 84.06
N GLU A 137 64.19 32.23 83.46
CA GLU A 137 64.38 32.52 82.03
C GLU A 137 63.66 31.49 81.14
N GLU A 138 63.76 30.18 81.45
CA GLU A 138 63.04 29.12 80.74
C GLU A 138 61.52 29.27 80.87
N LEU A 139 61.02 29.61 82.06
CA LEU A 139 59.58 29.78 82.30
C LEU A 139 59.04 31.05 81.63
N LEU A 140 59.85 32.11 81.56
CA LEU A 140 59.55 33.30 80.77
C LEU A 140 59.54 33.00 79.26
N LEU A 141 60.48 32.17 78.78
CA LEU A 141 60.57 31.77 77.38
C LEU A 141 59.40 30.87 76.97
N VAL A 142 59.00 29.92 77.82
CA VAL A 142 57.80 29.10 77.64
C VAL A 142 56.54 29.96 77.67
N ARG A 143 56.45 30.95 78.57
CA ARG A 143 55.33 31.89 78.61
C ARG A 143 55.24 32.72 77.33
N GLN A 144 56.37 33.25 76.85
CA GLN A 144 56.42 33.99 75.58
C GLN A 144 56.01 33.09 74.40
N GLY A 145 56.53 31.86 74.34
CA GLY A 145 56.14 30.88 73.31
C GLY A 145 54.66 30.49 73.38
N THR A 146 54.08 30.38 74.58
CA THR A 146 52.66 30.07 74.77
C THR A 146 51.77 31.23 74.34
N VAL A 147 52.18 32.48 74.61
CA VAL A 147 51.47 33.68 74.14
C VAL A 147 51.53 33.79 72.62
N ALA A 148 52.70 33.59 72.02
CA ALA A 148 52.87 33.58 70.56
C ALA A 148 52.04 32.48 69.91
N LEU A 149 52.06 31.25 70.46
CA LEU A 149 51.23 30.15 69.97
C LEU A 149 49.73 30.46 70.09
N LYS A 150 49.30 31.09 71.19
CA LYS A 150 47.91 31.52 71.35
C LYS A 150 47.51 32.54 70.30
N GLU A 151 48.37 33.53 70.01
CA GLU A 151 48.14 34.51 68.94
C GLU A 151 48.08 33.83 67.57
N ASP A 152 48.98 32.90 67.27
CA ASP A 152 48.97 32.14 66.02
C ASP A 152 47.72 31.25 65.88
N VAL A 153 47.26 30.61 66.96
CA VAL A 153 46.02 29.81 66.95
C VAL A 153 44.80 30.70 66.72
N LEU A 154 44.74 31.87 67.36
CA LEU A 154 43.64 32.83 67.14
C LEU A 154 43.67 33.40 65.72
N ARG A 155 44.85 33.72 65.19
CA ARG A 155 45.04 34.18 63.82
C ARG A 155 44.62 33.11 62.82
N LEU A 156 45.10 31.87 62.99
CA LEU A 156 44.73 30.75 62.13
C LEU A 156 43.23 30.44 62.21
N ASN A 157 42.63 30.50 63.40
CA ASN A 157 41.19 30.33 63.54
C ASN A 157 40.41 31.45 62.82
N GLY A 158 40.87 32.69 62.90
CA GLY A 158 40.30 33.81 62.14
C GLY A 158 40.42 33.62 60.63
N GLU A 159 41.62 33.26 60.14
CA GLU A 159 41.87 32.96 58.72
C GLU A 159 41.01 31.77 58.24
N LEU A 160 40.86 30.72 59.06
CA LEU A 160 40.04 29.56 58.76
C LEU A 160 38.55 29.90 58.72
N GLN A 161 38.06 30.75 59.62
CA GLN A 161 36.66 31.19 59.61
C GLN A 161 36.36 32.03 58.36
N VAL A 162 37.21 33.00 58.02
CA VAL A 162 37.05 33.80 56.79
C VAL A 162 37.11 32.93 55.55
N SER A 163 38.11 32.04 55.46
CA SER A 163 38.19 31.08 54.35
C SER A 163 37.00 30.11 54.32
N GLY A 164 36.46 29.75 55.48
CA GLY A 164 35.28 28.89 55.63
C GLY A 164 34.00 29.56 55.15
N GLU A 165 33.78 30.82 55.51
CA GLU A 165 32.66 31.64 55.03
C GLU A 165 32.73 31.85 53.51
N ASP A 166 33.91 32.19 52.99
CA ASP A 166 34.13 32.30 51.54
C ASP A 166 33.87 30.97 50.81
N LEU A 167 34.26 29.85 51.41
CA LEU A 167 34.02 28.52 50.85
C LEU A 167 32.52 28.18 50.83
N VAL A 168 31.79 28.50 51.90
CA VAL A 168 30.33 28.32 51.97
C VAL A 168 29.63 29.19 50.93
N ALA A 169 30.04 30.45 50.78
CA ALA A 169 29.51 31.36 49.77
C ALA A 169 29.77 30.84 48.34
N LYS A 170 30.99 30.34 48.06
CA LYS A 170 31.33 29.70 46.78
C LYS A 170 30.51 28.43 46.55
N ARG A 171 30.32 27.59 47.57
CA ARG A 171 29.49 26.37 47.49
C ARG A 171 28.03 26.70 47.18
N ALA A 172 27.46 27.74 47.80
CA ALA A 172 26.11 28.20 47.51
C ALA A 172 25.96 28.66 46.06
N LYS A 173 26.91 29.44 45.53
CA LYS A 173 26.95 29.83 44.11
C LYS A 173 27.06 28.62 43.18
N LEU A 174 27.88 27.62 43.55
CA LEU A 174 28.05 26.39 42.77
C LEU A 174 26.77 25.55 42.73
N TYR A 175 26.06 25.41 43.85
CA TYR A 175 24.76 24.73 43.86
C TYR A 175 23.71 25.47 43.03
N ALA A 176 23.66 26.80 43.10
CA ALA A 176 22.76 27.60 42.27
C ALA A 176 23.06 27.38 40.78
N ALA A 177 24.34 27.39 40.39
CA ALA A 177 24.77 27.10 39.02
C ALA A 177 24.45 25.66 38.59
N GLN A 178 24.62 24.66 39.47
CA GLN A 178 24.24 23.27 39.19
C GLN A 178 22.74 23.12 38.93
N ARG A 179 21.90 23.78 39.72
CA ARG A 179 20.44 23.77 39.53
C ARG A 179 20.04 24.44 38.22
N ILE A 180 20.68 25.56 37.85
CA ILE A 180 20.49 26.20 36.55
C ILE A 180 20.89 25.24 35.42
N ARG A 181 22.05 24.56 35.55
CA ARG A 181 22.51 23.57 34.57
C ARG A 181 21.54 22.40 34.41
N GLU A 182 20.98 21.88 35.49
CA GLU A 182 19.97 20.81 35.43
C GLU A 182 18.69 21.28 34.74
N ASN A 183 18.21 22.49 35.07
CA ASN A 183 17.05 23.07 34.39
C ASN A 183 17.32 23.31 32.89
N LEU A 184 18.52 23.77 32.54
CA LEU A 184 18.94 23.94 31.15
C LEU A 184 18.99 22.59 30.42
N GLN A 185 19.53 21.54 31.04
CA GLN A 185 19.58 20.21 30.45
C GLN A 185 18.19 19.65 30.20
N LEU A 186 17.29 19.77 31.18
CA LEU A 186 15.89 19.39 31.01
C LEU A 186 15.22 20.17 29.87
N GLY A 187 15.49 21.48 29.76
CA GLY A 187 15.02 22.33 28.66
C GLY A 187 15.53 21.86 27.29
N ILE A 188 16.83 21.58 27.17
CA ILE A 188 17.46 21.06 25.95
C ILE A 188 16.83 19.72 25.56
N ASP A 189 16.66 18.81 26.50
CA ASP A 189 16.08 17.49 26.24
C ASP A 189 14.63 17.60 25.75
N GLN A 190 13.83 18.53 26.29
CA GLN A 190 12.48 18.78 25.78
C GLN A 190 12.50 19.40 24.38
N LEU A 191 13.37 20.39 24.13
CA LEU A 191 13.51 21.00 22.80
C LEU A 191 13.94 19.98 21.74
N GLN A 192 14.84 19.06 22.07
CA GLN A 192 15.26 17.99 21.16
C GLN A 192 14.10 17.04 20.82
N ARG A 193 13.23 16.71 21.79
CA ARG A 193 12.01 15.91 21.54
C ARG A 193 11.03 16.64 20.62
N CYS A 194 10.82 17.94 20.85
CA CYS A 194 9.98 18.78 19.98
C CYS A 194 10.55 18.86 18.55
N LEU A 195 11.87 19.00 18.41
CA LEU A 195 12.52 19.04 17.10
C LEU A 195 12.40 17.70 16.36
N HIS A 196 12.51 16.57 17.07
CA HIS A 196 12.34 15.25 16.47
C HIS A 196 10.93 15.06 15.89
N VAL A 197 9.90 15.48 16.63
CA VAL A 197 8.51 15.52 16.18
C VAL A 197 8.36 16.33 14.89
N LEU A 198 8.93 17.55 14.84
CA LEU A 198 8.86 18.40 13.65
C LEU A 198 9.61 17.80 12.46
N LYS A 199 10.75 17.14 12.70
CA LYS A 199 11.49 16.41 11.65
C LYS A 199 10.67 15.26 11.07
N LEU A 200 9.97 14.51 11.92
CA LEU A 200 9.05 13.45 11.46
C LEU A 200 7.89 14.03 10.65
N ALA A 201 7.28 15.12 11.09
CA ALA A 201 6.22 15.79 10.33
C ALA A 201 6.72 16.28 8.95
N ASN A 202 7.92 16.87 8.89
CA ASN A 202 8.53 17.26 7.62
C ASN A 202 8.87 16.05 6.74
N LYS A 203 9.28 14.92 7.34
CA LYS A 203 9.50 13.67 6.61
C LYS A 203 8.21 13.13 6.00
N VAL A 204 7.08 13.20 6.70
CA VAL A 204 5.77 12.81 6.14
C VAL A 204 5.43 13.67 4.92
N ARG A 205 5.68 14.99 4.98
CA ARG A 205 5.46 15.89 3.85
C ARG A 205 6.34 15.53 2.65
N ILE A 206 7.64 15.27 2.85
CA ILE A 206 8.55 14.85 1.78
C ILE A 206 8.13 13.49 1.20
N GLN A 207 7.70 12.55 2.04
CA GLN A 207 7.20 11.25 1.59
C GLN A 207 5.90 11.36 0.78
N LEU A 208 5.07 12.37 1.06
CA LEU A 208 3.89 12.69 0.25
C LEU A 208 4.29 13.22 -1.13
N GLU A 209 5.29 14.10 -1.21
CA GLU A 209 5.82 14.63 -2.48
C GLU A 209 6.41 13.51 -3.36
N HIS A 210 7.04 12.51 -2.75
CA HIS A 210 7.63 11.37 -3.45
C HIS A 210 6.62 10.23 -3.74
N ARG A 211 5.30 10.47 -3.59
CA ARG A 211 4.21 9.49 -3.79
C ARG A 211 4.31 8.19 -2.96
N ASN A 212 5.07 8.21 -1.86
CA ASN A 212 5.28 7.06 -0.98
C ASN A 212 4.27 7.01 0.18
N TYR A 213 2.98 6.93 -0.17
CA TYR A 213 1.86 7.09 0.75
C TYR A 213 1.85 6.10 1.92
N TYR A 214 2.26 4.84 1.69
CA TYR A 214 2.32 3.82 2.76
C TYR A 214 3.35 4.19 3.84
N THR A 215 4.55 4.58 3.41
CA THR A 215 5.61 4.97 4.36
C THR A 215 5.23 6.26 5.08
N GLY A 216 4.61 7.21 4.38
CA GLY A 216 4.10 8.46 4.94
C GLY A 216 3.03 8.22 6.00
N LEU A 217 2.07 7.33 5.74
CA LEU A 217 1.04 6.98 6.71
C LEU A 217 1.64 6.27 7.93
N ARG A 218 2.55 5.31 7.73
CA ARG A 218 3.21 4.62 8.85
C ARG A 218 3.98 5.58 9.75
N THR A 219 4.71 6.53 9.15
CA THR A 219 5.40 7.58 9.92
C THR A 219 4.44 8.55 10.61
N LEU A 220 3.25 8.76 10.04
CA LEU A 220 2.20 9.58 10.65
C LEU A 220 1.54 8.86 11.84
N GLU A 221 1.31 7.56 11.74
CA GLU A 221 0.83 6.71 12.84
C GLU A 221 1.89 6.61 13.96
N GLU A 222 3.17 6.44 13.61
CA GLU A 222 4.28 6.48 14.57
C GLU A 222 4.36 7.84 15.30
N LEU A 223 4.11 8.94 14.58
CA LEU A 223 4.04 10.29 15.15
C LEU A 223 2.89 10.41 16.15
N GLU A 224 1.72 9.88 15.82
CA GLU A 224 0.50 9.91 16.66
C GLU A 224 0.66 9.06 17.93
N ASP A 225 1.10 7.82 17.80
CA ASP A 225 1.12 6.87 18.92
C ASP A 225 2.29 7.06 19.88
N VAL A 226 3.49 7.35 19.36
CA VAL A 226 4.72 7.33 20.17
C VAL A 226 5.16 8.73 20.57
N HIS A 227 5.04 9.69 19.67
CA HIS A 227 5.69 11.00 19.82
C HIS A 227 4.72 12.11 20.25
N LEU A 228 3.45 12.07 19.84
CA LEU A 228 2.44 13.05 20.24
C LEU A 228 2.12 12.95 21.75
N ARG A 229 1.96 11.73 22.28
CA ARG A 229 1.67 11.48 23.71
C ARG A 229 2.72 12.10 24.64
N LYS A 230 3.98 12.19 24.19
CA LYS A 230 5.12 12.71 24.98
C LYS A 230 5.17 14.24 25.02
N VAL A 231 4.49 14.92 24.09
CA VAL A 231 4.62 16.37 23.83
C VAL A 231 3.27 17.10 23.99
N ALA A 232 2.21 16.40 24.39
CA ALA A 232 0.85 16.91 24.57
C ALA A 232 0.70 18.14 25.52
N LYS A 233 1.73 18.45 26.31
CA LYS A 233 1.76 19.62 27.20
C LYS A 233 1.94 20.95 26.46
N TYR A 234 2.44 20.93 25.22
CA TYR A 234 2.78 22.14 24.46
C TYR A 234 1.69 22.50 23.44
N GLU A 235 1.48 23.80 23.19
CA GLU A 235 0.43 24.30 22.30
C GLU A 235 0.58 23.84 20.85
N PHE A 236 1.82 23.72 20.34
CA PHE A 236 2.06 23.22 18.99
C PHE A 236 1.61 21.76 18.81
N ALA A 237 1.63 20.95 19.88
CA ALA A 237 1.14 19.57 19.83
C ALA A 237 -0.38 19.52 19.59
N LYS A 238 -1.14 20.46 20.15
CA LYS A 238 -2.59 20.60 19.88
C LYS A 238 -2.86 21.00 18.42
N HIS A 239 -1.98 21.83 17.84
CA HIS A 239 -2.08 22.18 16.42
C HIS A 239 -1.75 20.99 15.53
N MET A 240 -0.76 20.18 15.94
CA MET A 240 -0.38 18.97 15.21
C MET A 240 -1.42 17.85 15.33
N GLU A 241 -2.11 17.75 16.46
CA GLU A 241 -3.27 16.85 16.65
C GLU A 241 -4.41 17.16 15.67
N LYS A 242 -4.63 18.45 15.34
CA LYS A 242 -5.56 18.86 14.28
C LYS A 242 -5.01 18.65 12.87
N TRP A 243 -3.69 18.73 12.70
CA TRP A 243 -3.03 18.54 11.41
C TRP A 243 -2.99 17.07 10.96
N ILE A 244 -2.83 16.12 11.88
CA ILE A 244 -2.81 14.68 11.59
C ILE A 244 -4.05 14.22 10.79
N PRO A 245 -5.31 14.49 11.21
CA PRO A 245 -6.48 14.07 10.45
C PRO A 245 -6.57 14.77 9.08
N LEU A 246 -6.16 16.04 8.99
CA LEU A 246 -6.11 16.76 7.72
C LEU A 246 -5.06 16.15 6.77
N MET A 247 -3.91 15.75 7.29
CA MET A 247 -2.87 15.07 6.52
C MET A 247 -3.30 13.66 6.09
N LYS A 248 -4.03 12.92 6.94
CA LYS A 248 -4.64 11.63 6.56
C LYS A 248 -5.64 11.80 5.40
N GLU A 249 -6.47 12.85 5.44
CA GLU A 249 -7.42 13.14 4.35
C GLU A 249 -6.70 13.62 3.08
N ASN A 250 -5.62 14.38 3.19
CA ASN A 250 -4.78 14.77 2.05
C ASN A 250 -4.07 13.58 1.40
N ILE A 251 -3.56 12.64 2.21
CA ILE A 251 -3.02 11.37 1.70
C ILE A 251 -4.12 10.62 0.96
N LYS A 252 -5.34 10.55 1.52
CA LYS A 252 -6.48 9.89 0.87
C LYS A 252 -6.82 10.54 -0.46
N SER A 253 -6.97 11.87 -0.52
CA SER A 253 -7.31 12.57 -1.75
C SER A 253 -6.22 12.40 -2.82
N SER A 254 -4.95 12.41 -2.41
CA SER A 254 -3.81 12.16 -3.30
C SER A 254 -3.82 10.73 -3.85
N VAL A 255 -4.02 9.70 -3.00
CA VAL A 255 -4.12 8.30 -3.46
C VAL A 255 -5.34 8.10 -4.38
N MET A 256 -6.46 8.76 -4.10
CA MET A 256 -7.63 8.73 -4.98
C MET A 256 -7.37 9.41 -6.32
N SER A 257 -6.61 10.50 -6.34
CA SER A 257 -6.20 11.18 -7.57
C SER A 257 -5.29 10.29 -8.41
N ASP A 258 -4.29 9.67 -7.79
CA ASP A 258 -3.38 8.72 -8.45
C ASP A 258 -4.14 7.50 -8.98
N LEU A 259 -5.12 6.97 -8.23
CA LEU A 259 -5.97 5.88 -8.71
C LEU A 259 -6.77 6.31 -9.95
N LYS A 260 -7.32 7.53 -9.98
CA LYS A 260 -8.06 8.05 -11.14
C LYS A 260 -7.16 8.26 -12.36
N GLU A 261 -5.96 8.80 -12.15
CA GLU A 261 -4.95 8.97 -13.20
C GLU A 261 -4.55 7.61 -13.77
N TRP A 262 -4.32 6.62 -12.91
CA TRP A 262 -4.04 5.26 -13.35
C TRP A 262 -5.22 4.62 -14.10
N LEU A 263 -6.46 4.76 -13.61
CA LEU A 263 -7.66 4.26 -14.30
C LEU A 263 -7.86 4.91 -15.68
N PHE A 264 -7.52 6.19 -15.80
CA PHE A 264 -7.54 6.91 -17.08
C PHE A 264 -6.53 6.33 -18.07
N ASN A 265 -5.27 6.16 -17.65
CA ASN A 265 -4.23 5.55 -18.49
C ASN A 265 -4.57 4.10 -18.85
N LEU A 266 -5.11 3.35 -17.88
CA LEU A 266 -5.57 1.98 -18.06
C LEU A 266 -6.67 1.90 -19.12
N ARG A 267 -7.60 2.86 -19.12
CA ARG A 267 -8.65 2.96 -20.14
C ARG A 267 -8.07 3.24 -21.52
N GLU A 268 -7.17 4.20 -21.65
CA GLU A 268 -6.54 4.56 -22.94
C GLU A 268 -5.76 3.37 -23.53
N GLN A 269 -5.04 2.64 -22.68
CA GLN A 269 -4.25 1.49 -23.11
C GLN A 269 -5.05 0.19 -23.26
N SER A 270 -6.24 0.08 -22.64
CA SER A 270 -7.04 -1.15 -22.72
C SER A 270 -7.39 -1.53 -24.16
N ARG A 271 -7.79 -0.56 -25.00
CA ARG A 271 -8.06 -0.81 -26.42
C ARG A 271 -6.83 -1.36 -27.16
N MET A 272 -5.65 -0.81 -26.90
CA MET A 272 -4.40 -1.27 -27.51
C MET A 272 -4.08 -2.71 -27.08
N VAL A 273 -4.25 -3.04 -25.80
CA VAL A 273 -4.10 -4.42 -25.29
C VAL A 273 -5.06 -5.38 -26.00
N GLY A 274 -6.31 -4.97 -26.19
CA GLY A 274 -7.29 -5.78 -26.92
C GLY A 274 -6.96 -5.98 -28.39
N GLN A 275 -6.47 -4.93 -29.07
CA GLN A 275 -5.98 -5.02 -30.46
C GLN A 275 -4.83 -6.00 -30.60
N LEU A 276 -3.83 -5.91 -29.71
CA LEU A 276 -2.68 -6.82 -29.71
C LEU A 276 -3.11 -8.26 -29.42
N ALA A 277 -4.00 -8.47 -28.44
CA ALA A 277 -4.52 -9.80 -28.11
C ALA A 277 -5.31 -10.44 -29.26
N MET A 278 -6.11 -9.66 -29.99
CA MET A 278 -6.81 -10.14 -31.18
C MET A 278 -5.86 -10.43 -32.34
N ARG A 279 -4.83 -9.59 -32.54
CA ARG A 279 -3.81 -9.83 -33.57
C ARG A 279 -3.01 -11.09 -33.27
N GLU A 280 -2.57 -11.29 -32.03
CA GLU A 280 -1.88 -12.51 -31.60
C GLU A 280 -2.79 -13.74 -31.80
N ALA A 281 -4.07 -13.64 -31.45
CA ALA A 281 -5.05 -14.70 -31.68
C ALA A 281 -5.18 -15.05 -33.17
N ASN A 282 -5.08 -14.07 -34.07
CA ASN A 282 -5.06 -14.29 -35.51
C ASN A 282 -3.78 -15.01 -35.96
N GLU A 283 -2.62 -14.55 -35.48
CA GLU A 283 -1.30 -15.12 -35.83
C GLU A 283 -1.16 -16.60 -35.38
N LEU A 284 -1.73 -16.94 -34.23
CA LEU A 284 -1.78 -18.31 -33.73
C LEU A 284 -2.66 -19.22 -34.61
N GLN A 285 -3.74 -18.68 -35.18
CA GLN A 285 -4.54 -19.42 -36.17
C GLN A 285 -3.81 -19.56 -37.52
N ALA A 286 -2.97 -18.58 -37.88
CA ALA A 286 -2.23 -18.54 -39.16
C ALA A 286 -0.89 -19.33 -39.17
N LYS A 287 -0.54 -20.07 -38.10
CA LYS A 287 0.68 -20.91 -37.98
C LYS A 287 2.02 -20.16 -38.20
N SER A 288 2.14 -18.90 -37.76
CA SER A 288 3.44 -18.20 -37.74
C SER A 288 3.64 -17.41 -36.44
N PRO A 289 4.46 -17.87 -35.48
CA PRO A 289 4.67 -17.18 -34.22
C PRO A 289 5.78 -16.14 -34.38
N LYS A 290 5.42 -14.93 -34.83
CA LYS A 290 6.30 -13.75 -34.78
C LYS A 290 5.46 -12.49 -34.53
N GLY A 291 5.04 -12.32 -33.29
CA GLY A 291 4.37 -11.12 -32.81
C GLY A 291 4.88 -10.74 -31.42
N GLU A 292 5.02 -9.43 -31.18
CA GLU A 292 5.41 -8.86 -29.88
C GLU A 292 4.52 -9.41 -28.76
N ASN A 293 5.16 -9.79 -27.66
CA ASN A 293 4.52 -10.56 -26.60
C ASN A 293 3.47 -9.68 -25.90
N VAL A 294 2.20 -10.11 -25.88
CA VAL A 294 1.15 -9.43 -25.09
C VAL A 294 1.55 -9.31 -23.64
N ASP A 295 2.35 -10.25 -23.14
CA ASP A 295 2.97 -10.18 -21.81
C ASP A 295 3.83 -8.92 -21.61
N THR A 296 4.56 -8.43 -22.63
CA THR A 296 5.37 -7.20 -22.56
C THR A 296 4.49 -5.94 -22.53
N ALA A 297 3.43 -5.89 -23.35
CA ALA A 297 2.47 -4.79 -23.31
C ALA A 297 1.69 -4.77 -21.98
N LEU A 298 1.35 -5.95 -21.46
CA LEU A 298 0.65 -6.12 -20.19
C LEU A 298 1.55 -5.77 -18.99
N GLU A 299 2.85 -6.08 -19.06
CA GLU A 299 3.86 -5.72 -18.07
C GLU A 299 4.11 -4.20 -18.02
N LEU A 300 4.12 -3.53 -19.18
CA LEU A 300 4.16 -2.06 -19.26
C LEU A 300 2.90 -1.38 -18.71
N VAL A 301 1.72 -1.98 -18.92
CA VAL A 301 0.42 -1.43 -18.47
C VAL A 301 0.19 -1.66 -16.98
N LEU A 302 0.69 -2.76 -16.43
CA LEU A 302 0.41 -3.22 -15.06
C LEU A 302 1.59 -3.14 -14.12
N ASP A 303 2.64 -2.40 -14.49
CA ASP A 303 3.87 -2.13 -13.75
C ASP A 303 3.73 -2.54 -12.28
N GLU A 304 4.43 -3.62 -11.87
CA GLU A 304 4.16 -4.34 -10.62
C GLU A 304 4.12 -3.44 -9.37
N GLU A 305 4.75 -2.28 -9.47
CA GLU A 305 4.73 -1.20 -8.49
C GLU A 305 3.31 -0.66 -8.24
N ASN A 306 2.47 -0.49 -9.26
CA ASN A 306 1.08 -0.01 -9.13
C ASN A 306 0.18 -1.04 -8.44
N GLY A 307 0.35 -2.33 -8.76
CA GLY A 307 -0.34 -3.42 -8.05
C GLY A 307 0.03 -3.50 -6.57
N ARG A 308 1.31 -3.26 -6.23
CA ARG A 308 1.78 -3.17 -4.83
C ARG A 308 1.33 -1.90 -4.12
N ARG A 309 1.25 -0.75 -4.82
CA ARG A 309 0.70 0.50 -4.27
C ARG A 309 -0.77 0.36 -3.88
N LEU A 310 -1.55 -0.36 -4.68
CA LEU A 310 -2.96 -0.67 -4.41
C LEU A 310 -3.14 -1.78 -3.36
N ALA A 311 -2.29 -2.82 -3.39
CA ALA A 311 -2.35 -3.92 -2.40
C ALA A 311 -1.82 -3.52 -1.02
N GLY A 312 -0.91 -2.53 -0.95
CA GLY A 312 -0.29 -2.02 0.27
C GLY A 312 -1.22 -1.18 1.16
N SER A 313 -2.48 -0.94 0.73
CA SER A 313 -3.47 -0.25 1.55
C SER A 313 -4.00 -1.15 2.66
N LYS A 314 -3.18 -1.35 3.70
CA LYS A 314 -3.65 -1.59 5.08
C LYS A 314 -4.23 -0.30 5.69
N LEU A 315 -4.76 0.62 4.87
CA LEU A 315 -5.71 1.63 5.34
C LEU A 315 -7.00 0.89 5.68
N GLY A 316 -7.58 1.16 6.85
CA GLY A 316 -8.92 0.71 7.25
C GLY A 316 -10.08 1.18 6.36
N ARG A 317 -9.81 1.61 5.12
CA ARG A 317 -10.77 2.07 4.10
C ARG A 317 -10.61 1.35 2.75
N LYS A 318 -9.98 0.16 2.74
CA LYS A 318 -9.82 -0.71 1.56
C LYS A 318 -11.14 -0.92 0.79
N ASN A 319 -12.27 -0.94 1.47
CA ASN A 319 -13.59 -1.11 0.86
C ASN A 319 -14.07 0.10 0.05
N GLU A 320 -13.71 1.34 0.42
CA GLU A 320 -14.06 2.54 -0.34
C GLU A 320 -13.32 2.56 -1.69
N PHE A 321 -12.02 2.23 -1.69
CA PHE A 321 -11.21 2.13 -2.91
C PHE A 321 -11.70 1.02 -3.85
N LYS A 322 -12.00 -0.17 -3.30
CA LYS A 322 -12.61 -1.25 -4.08
C LYS A 322 -13.92 -0.83 -4.73
N LYS A 323 -14.79 -0.16 -3.95
CA LYS A 323 -16.08 0.31 -4.43
C LYS A 323 -15.90 1.32 -5.58
N HIS A 324 -15.05 2.33 -5.40
CA HIS A 324 -14.81 3.32 -6.45
C HIS A 324 -14.18 2.68 -7.70
N TYR A 325 -13.25 1.73 -7.54
CA TYR A 325 -12.71 0.97 -8.66
C TYR A 325 -13.82 0.22 -9.39
N GLU A 326 -14.63 -0.57 -8.68
CA GLU A 326 -15.72 -1.33 -9.31
C GLU A 326 -16.77 -0.45 -10.00
N GLU A 327 -17.12 0.68 -9.39
CA GLU A 327 -18.05 1.67 -9.99
C GLU A 327 -17.47 2.28 -11.27
N ASP A 328 -16.19 2.65 -11.27
CA ASP A 328 -15.51 3.19 -12.45
C ASP A 328 -15.39 2.16 -13.57
N ARG A 329 -14.96 0.93 -13.25
CA ARG A 329 -14.88 -0.16 -14.22
C ARG A 329 -16.25 -0.53 -14.80
N GLN A 330 -17.30 -0.54 -13.98
CA GLN A 330 -18.68 -0.72 -14.44
C GLN A 330 -19.12 0.42 -15.37
N ALA A 331 -18.84 1.67 -15.00
CA ALA A 331 -19.15 2.83 -15.83
C ALA A 331 -18.41 2.81 -17.18
N GLN A 332 -17.14 2.34 -17.20
CA GLN A 332 -16.41 2.15 -18.45
C GLN A 332 -17.11 1.13 -19.35
N VAL A 333 -17.47 -0.05 -18.83
CA VAL A 333 -18.21 -1.07 -19.59
C VAL A 333 -19.52 -0.52 -20.13
N ASP A 334 -20.29 0.19 -19.30
CA ASP A 334 -21.55 0.77 -19.74
C ASP A 334 -21.37 1.85 -20.81
N LEU A 335 -20.25 2.56 -20.83
CA LEU A 335 -19.91 3.51 -21.88
C LEU A 335 -19.51 2.80 -23.18
N ILE A 336 -18.73 1.72 -23.09
CA ILE A 336 -18.35 0.91 -24.25
C ILE A 336 -19.61 0.32 -24.91
N LEU A 337 -20.52 -0.23 -24.11
CA LEU A 337 -21.76 -0.85 -24.59
C LEU A 337 -22.81 0.15 -25.10
N LYS A 338 -22.58 1.47 -24.97
CA LYS A 338 -23.45 2.51 -25.56
C LYS A 338 -23.09 2.83 -27.01
N ALA A 339 -21.97 2.34 -27.53
CA ALA A 339 -21.61 2.60 -28.91
C ALA A 339 -22.70 2.04 -29.85
N LYS A 340 -23.11 2.86 -30.82
CA LYS A 340 -24.12 2.49 -31.80
C LYS A 340 -23.48 1.58 -32.85
N ILE A 341 -23.95 0.34 -32.91
CA ILE A 341 -23.52 -0.64 -33.89
C ILE A 341 -24.57 -0.68 -35.00
N ASP A 342 -24.15 -0.43 -36.23
CA ASP A 342 -24.97 -0.56 -37.43
C ASP A 342 -24.11 -1.05 -38.61
N THR A 343 -24.72 -1.15 -39.79
CA THR A 343 -24.07 -1.63 -41.02
C THR A 343 -23.34 -0.54 -41.80
N THR A 344 -23.29 0.71 -41.29
CA THR A 344 -22.55 1.81 -41.92
C THR A 344 -21.04 1.61 -41.73
N PRO A 345 -20.18 2.18 -42.59
CA PRO A 345 -18.72 2.13 -42.39
C PRO A 345 -18.29 2.60 -41.00
N GLU A 346 -18.94 3.63 -40.47
CA GLU A 346 -18.71 4.17 -39.13
C GLU A 346 -19.14 3.17 -38.05
N GLY A 347 -20.31 2.54 -38.18
CA GLY A 347 -20.80 1.51 -37.26
C GLY A 347 -19.97 0.23 -37.28
N LYS A 348 -19.45 -0.17 -38.44
CA LYS A 348 -18.53 -1.29 -38.60
C LYS A 348 -17.20 -1.03 -37.87
N LYS A 349 -16.63 0.18 -38.02
CA LYS A 349 -15.44 0.58 -37.26
C LYS A 349 -15.75 0.60 -35.76
N ALA A 350 -16.90 1.13 -35.36
CA ALA A 350 -17.34 1.16 -33.97
C ALA A 350 -17.49 -0.25 -33.37
N LEU A 351 -17.93 -1.24 -34.16
CA LEU A 351 -17.99 -2.65 -33.75
C LEU A 351 -16.59 -3.20 -33.45
N GLY A 352 -15.64 -3.02 -34.37
CA GLY A 352 -14.26 -3.47 -34.17
C GLY A 352 -13.63 -2.82 -32.94
N ASP A 353 -13.81 -1.50 -32.80
CA ASP A 353 -13.30 -0.72 -31.68
C ASP A 353 -13.90 -1.17 -30.34
N MET A 354 -15.22 -1.42 -30.32
CA MET A 354 -15.93 -1.95 -29.15
C MET A 354 -15.39 -3.33 -28.76
N LEU A 355 -15.29 -4.27 -29.70
CA LEU A 355 -14.82 -5.63 -29.40
C LEU A 355 -13.39 -5.62 -28.87
N GLN A 356 -12.51 -4.80 -29.45
CA GLN A 356 -11.14 -4.60 -28.97
C GLN A 356 -11.10 -4.02 -27.57
N GLU A 357 -11.87 -2.95 -27.29
CA GLU A 357 -11.91 -2.35 -25.95
C GLU A 357 -12.44 -3.32 -24.90
N ILE A 358 -13.42 -4.17 -25.25
CA ILE A 358 -13.97 -5.20 -24.35
C ILE A 358 -12.93 -6.29 -24.06
N VAL A 359 -12.27 -6.84 -25.08
CA VAL A 359 -11.21 -7.85 -24.87
C VAL A 359 -10.12 -7.27 -23.98
N GLY A 360 -9.64 -6.07 -24.29
CA GLY A 360 -8.62 -5.39 -23.50
C GLY A 360 -9.05 -5.13 -22.05
N PHE A 361 -10.29 -4.69 -21.84
CA PHE A 361 -10.88 -4.50 -20.51
C PHE A 361 -10.84 -5.81 -19.70
N PHE A 362 -11.29 -6.92 -20.26
CA PHE A 362 -11.37 -8.19 -19.52
C PHE A 362 -10.01 -8.85 -19.31
N ILE A 363 -9.05 -8.68 -20.23
CA ILE A 363 -7.66 -9.10 -20.03
C ILE A 363 -7.03 -8.36 -18.85
N VAL A 364 -7.22 -7.03 -18.81
CA VAL A 364 -6.75 -6.21 -17.69
C VAL A 364 -7.42 -6.63 -16.38
N GLU A 365 -8.74 -6.79 -16.36
CA GLU A 365 -9.48 -7.22 -15.16
C GLU A 365 -9.05 -8.59 -14.67
N HIS A 366 -8.82 -9.53 -15.59
CA HIS A 366 -8.28 -10.85 -15.27
C HIS A 366 -6.92 -10.68 -14.57
N ARG A 367 -5.99 -9.97 -15.19
CA ARG A 367 -4.65 -9.82 -14.63
C ARG A 367 -4.67 -9.09 -13.28
N VAL A 368 -5.46 -8.03 -13.14
CA VAL A 368 -5.67 -7.34 -11.84
C VAL A 368 -6.22 -8.30 -10.81
N ALA A 369 -7.21 -9.13 -11.13
CA ALA A 369 -7.77 -10.11 -10.20
C ALA A 369 -6.79 -11.25 -9.83
N TYR A 370 -5.84 -11.59 -10.70
CA TYR A 370 -4.79 -12.58 -10.42
C TYR A 370 -3.63 -11.99 -9.60
N THR A 371 -3.20 -10.77 -9.87
CA THR A 371 -2.11 -10.10 -9.14
C THR A 371 -2.57 -9.58 -7.78
N THR A 372 -3.80 -9.08 -7.68
CA THR A 372 -4.35 -8.47 -6.47
C THR A 372 -5.34 -9.39 -5.75
N ARG A 373 -4.83 -10.39 -5.02
CA ARG A 373 -5.64 -11.46 -4.37
C ARG A 373 -6.86 -10.98 -3.56
N GLU A 374 -6.80 -9.78 -2.97
CA GLU A 374 -7.87 -9.24 -2.13
C GLU A 374 -8.51 -7.97 -2.67
N PHE A 375 -8.02 -7.35 -3.73
CA PHE A 375 -8.56 -6.07 -4.22
C PHE A 375 -9.72 -6.30 -5.20
N ARG A 376 -9.54 -7.18 -6.19
CA ARG A 376 -10.57 -7.50 -7.19
C ARG A 376 -11.00 -8.97 -7.09
N SER A 377 -12.30 -9.20 -6.95
CA SER A 377 -12.86 -10.56 -6.85
C SER A 377 -13.01 -11.20 -8.24
N LYS A 378 -12.42 -12.38 -8.42
CA LYS A 378 -12.54 -13.18 -9.66
C LYS A 378 -14.00 -13.50 -10.00
N ALA A 379 -14.78 -13.93 -9.01
CA ALA A 379 -16.21 -14.23 -9.20
C ALA A 379 -17.00 -12.99 -9.69
N ARG A 380 -16.65 -11.79 -9.23
CA ARG A 380 -17.30 -10.56 -9.71
C ARG A 380 -16.91 -10.20 -11.14
N VAL A 381 -15.69 -10.54 -11.58
CA VAL A 381 -15.26 -10.37 -12.99
C VAL A 381 -16.03 -11.34 -13.89
N GLU A 382 -16.24 -12.59 -13.46
CA GLU A 382 -17.03 -13.59 -14.21
C GLU A 382 -18.50 -13.19 -14.34
N VAL A 383 -19.11 -12.66 -13.28
CA VAL A 383 -20.49 -12.14 -13.33
C VAL A 383 -20.59 -10.94 -14.28
N LEU A 384 -19.61 -10.03 -14.23
CA LEU A 384 -19.53 -8.89 -15.14
C LEU A 384 -19.40 -9.35 -16.59
N TRP A 385 -18.52 -10.34 -16.86
CA TRP A 385 -18.36 -10.94 -18.18
C TRP A 385 -19.66 -11.54 -18.70
N THR A 386 -20.36 -12.32 -17.88
CA THR A 386 -21.64 -12.95 -18.25
C THR A 386 -22.67 -11.91 -18.71
N MET A 387 -22.81 -10.81 -17.96
CA MET A 387 -23.71 -9.70 -18.34
C MET A 387 -23.27 -9.02 -19.64
N VAL A 388 -21.97 -8.75 -19.80
CA VAL A 388 -21.42 -8.09 -20.98
C VAL A 388 -21.57 -8.97 -22.22
N ALA A 389 -21.24 -10.25 -22.13
CA ALA A 389 -21.38 -11.22 -23.21
C ALA A 389 -22.84 -11.31 -23.70
N GLU A 390 -23.82 -11.34 -22.79
CA GLU A 390 -25.24 -11.34 -23.12
C GLU A 390 -25.69 -10.04 -23.83
N ARG A 391 -25.15 -8.89 -23.42
CA ARG A 391 -25.47 -7.58 -24.05
C ARG A 391 -24.83 -7.45 -25.44
N ILE A 392 -23.56 -7.81 -25.58
CA ILE A 392 -22.85 -7.80 -26.88
C ILE A 392 -23.54 -8.75 -27.86
N THR A 393 -23.84 -9.98 -27.41
CA THR A 393 -24.47 -10.99 -28.26
C THR A 393 -25.81 -10.50 -28.79
N ARG A 394 -26.65 -9.89 -27.94
CA ARG A 394 -27.91 -9.29 -28.38
C ARG A 394 -27.71 -8.13 -29.36
N ALA A 395 -26.84 -7.17 -29.02
CA ALA A 395 -26.61 -5.99 -29.85
C ALA A 395 -26.09 -6.36 -31.25
N ILE A 396 -25.10 -7.24 -31.35
CA ILE A 396 -24.54 -7.65 -32.64
C ILE A 396 -25.53 -8.56 -33.39
N SER A 397 -26.28 -9.43 -32.70
CA SER A 397 -27.30 -10.26 -33.35
C SER A 397 -28.40 -9.41 -34.00
N ASP A 398 -28.80 -8.31 -33.38
CA ASP A 398 -29.78 -7.38 -33.95
C ASP A 398 -29.21 -6.70 -35.22
N THR A 399 -27.94 -6.30 -35.21
CA THR A 399 -27.25 -5.79 -36.42
C THR A 399 -27.18 -6.84 -37.52
N ILE A 400 -26.77 -8.08 -37.19
CA ILE A 400 -26.69 -9.21 -38.15
C ILE A 400 -28.05 -9.47 -38.80
N ARG A 401 -29.14 -9.43 -38.02
CA ARG A 401 -30.50 -9.64 -38.54
C ARG A 401 -30.94 -8.57 -39.53
N GLN A 402 -30.44 -7.34 -39.39
CA GLN A 402 -30.74 -6.22 -40.28
C GLN A 402 -29.85 -6.18 -41.52
N CYS A 403 -28.71 -6.88 -41.53
CA CYS A 403 -27.86 -7.00 -42.71
C CYS A 403 -28.61 -7.68 -43.86
N SER A 404 -28.64 -7.03 -45.02
CA SER A 404 -29.14 -7.56 -46.29
C SER A 404 -28.04 -7.93 -47.28
N ASP A 405 -26.80 -7.55 -46.99
CA ASP A 405 -25.65 -7.69 -47.87
C ASP A 405 -24.62 -8.68 -47.29
N ILE A 406 -24.10 -9.55 -48.15
CA ILE A 406 -23.13 -10.59 -47.81
C ILE A 406 -21.75 -9.97 -47.54
N ASP A 407 -21.38 -8.91 -48.26
CA ASP A 407 -20.09 -8.23 -48.07
C ASP A 407 -20.03 -7.54 -46.70
N ALA A 408 -21.10 -6.81 -46.34
CA ALA A 408 -21.24 -6.24 -45.01
C ALA A 408 -21.20 -7.31 -43.90
N LEU A 409 -21.79 -8.49 -44.13
CA LEU A 409 -21.74 -9.60 -43.18
C LEU A 409 -20.34 -10.20 -43.04
N SER A 410 -19.54 -10.17 -44.11
CA SER A 410 -18.14 -10.62 -44.12
C SER A 410 -17.23 -9.75 -43.26
N GLU A 411 -17.43 -8.44 -43.26
CA GLU A 411 -16.68 -7.53 -42.38
C GLU A 411 -17.04 -7.74 -40.89
N VAL A 412 -18.33 -7.98 -40.61
CA VAL A 412 -18.80 -8.34 -39.25
C VAL A 412 -18.19 -9.68 -38.82
N LYS A 413 -18.10 -10.66 -39.74
CA LYS A 413 -17.42 -11.93 -39.50
C LYS A 413 -15.96 -11.66 -39.13
N GLN A 414 -15.22 -10.90 -39.95
CA GLN A 414 -13.80 -10.63 -39.70
C GLN A 414 -13.57 -9.97 -38.33
N SER A 415 -14.45 -9.06 -37.93
CA SER A 415 -14.37 -8.39 -36.62
C SER A 415 -14.70 -9.32 -35.43
N THR A 416 -15.61 -10.28 -35.62
CA THR A 416 -16.10 -11.17 -34.54
C THR A 416 -15.30 -12.47 -34.42
N MET A 417 -14.67 -12.94 -35.51
CA MET A 417 -13.93 -14.20 -35.57
C MET A 417 -12.76 -14.30 -34.60
N LEU A 418 -12.09 -13.17 -34.32
CA LEU A 418 -10.95 -13.11 -33.40
C LEU A 418 -11.35 -12.92 -31.94
N PHE A 419 -12.63 -12.68 -31.67
CA PHE A 419 -13.13 -12.41 -30.33
C PHE A 419 -13.11 -13.67 -29.44
N VAL A 420 -13.57 -14.81 -29.97
CA VAL A 420 -13.61 -16.09 -29.24
C VAL A 420 -12.19 -16.54 -28.84
N PRO A 421 -11.22 -16.70 -29.76
CA PRO A 421 -9.90 -17.24 -29.42
C PRO A 421 -9.11 -16.32 -28.48
N ALA A 422 -9.27 -14.99 -28.62
CA ALA A 422 -8.61 -14.01 -27.73
C ALA A 422 -9.07 -14.17 -26.27
N LEU A 423 -10.35 -14.47 -26.04
CA LEU A 423 -10.91 -14.64 -24.69
C LEU A 423 -10.65 -16.03 -24.09
N GLU A 424 -10.62 -17.08 -24.92
CA GLU A 424 -10.36 -18.46 -24.46
C GLU A 424 -8.98 -18.62 -23.84
N ARG A 425 -7.99 -17.89 -24.34
CA ARG A 425 -6.63 -17.86 -23.76
C ARG A 425 -6.64 -17.44 -22.28
N TYR A 426 -7.56 -16.58 -21.89
CA TYR A 426 -7.70 -16.08 -20.52
C TYR A 426 -8.77 -16.84 -19.71
N MET A 427 -9.26 -17.98 -20.21
CA MET A 427 -10.22 -18.87 -19.55
C MET A 427 -11.60 -18.23 -19.29
N PHE A 428 -12.02 -17.27 -20.12
CA PHE A 428 -13.39 -16.74 -20.07
C PHE A 428 -14.38 -17.67 -20.77
N ASP A 429 -15.65 -17.67 -20.32
CA ASP A 429 -16.71 -18.46 -20.96
C ASP A 429 -17.08 -17.89 -22.34
N THR A 430 -17.00 -18.72 -23.37
CA THR A 430 -17.19 -18.28 -24.77
C THR A 430 -18.48 -18.79 -25.39
N ARG A 431 -19.42 -19.35 -24.61
CA ARG A 431 -20.69 -19.87 -25.11
C ARG A 431 -21.47 -18.81 -25.89
N LYS A 432 -21.65 -17.63 -25.31
CA LYS A 432 -22.39 -16.50 -25.92
C LYS A 432 -21.72 -15.95 -27.20
N PRO A 433 -20.41 -15.65 -27.19
CA PRO A 433 -19.68 -15.35 -28.44
C PRO A 433 -19.77 -16.44 -29.53
N ARG A 434 -19.81 -17.72 -29.14
CA ARG A 434 -19.97 -18.83 -30.10
C ARG A 434 -21.41 -18.89 -30.65
N GLU A 435 -22.43 -18.63 -29.83
CA GLU A 435 -23.82 -18.44 -30.29
C GLU A 435 -23.90 -17.31 -31.34
N LEU A 436 -23.23 -16.18 -31.11
CA LEU A 436 -23.18 -15.08 -32.07
C LEU A 436 -22.57 -15.52 -33.41
N THR A 437 -21.49 -16.29 -33.36
CA THR A 437 -20.83 -16.83 -34.55
C THR A 437 -21.77 -17.76 -35.32
N GLN A 438 -22.56 -18.58 -34.63
CA GLN A 438 -23.59 -19.41 -35.24
C GLN A 438 -24.68 -18.58 -35.92
N ILE A 439 -25.21 -17.55 -35.25
CA ILE A 439 -26.23 -16.64 -35.82
C ILE A 439 -25.71 -15.97 -37.09
N LEU A 440 -24.43 -15.59 -37.13
CA LEU A 440 -23.78 -15.01 -38.30
C LEU A 440 -23.75 -15.98 -39.48
N ILE A 441 -23.38 -17.25 -39.25
CA ILE A 441 -23.36 -18.28 -40.29
C ILE A 441 -24.78 -18.61 -40.79
N GLU A 442 -25.75 -18.74 -39.88
CA GLU A 442 -27.16 -18.97 -40.24
C GLU A 442 -27.72 -17.82 -41.10
N ARG A 443 -27.40 -16.57 -40.75
CA ARG A 443 -27.80 -15.41 -41.54
C ARG A 443 -27.16 -15.40 -42.93
N CYS A 444 -25.89 -15.79 -43.04
CA CYS A 444 -25.20 -15.89 -44.33
C CYS A 444 -25.87 -16.91 -45.25
N ALA A 445 -26.18 -18.11 -44.74
CA ALA A 445 -26.90 -19.14 -45.49
C ALA A 445 -28.26 -18.62 -45.98
N ALA A 446 -29.01 -17.97 -45.09
CA ALA A 446 -30.32 -17.41 -45.41
C ALA A 446 -30.26 -16.33 -46.50
N LEU A 447 -29.30 -15.39 -46.44
CA LEU A 447 -29.13 -14.36 -47.46
C LEU A 447 -28.71 -14.94 -48.81
N THR A 448 -27.74 -15.85 -48.80
CA THR A 448 -27.22 -16.48 -50.03
C THR A 448 -28.33 -17.19 -50.81
N LEU A 449 -29.19 -17.94 -50.10
CA LEU A 449 -30.29 -18.63 -50.75
C LEU A 449 -31.52 -17.76 -51.00
N LEU A 450 -31.71 -16.66 -50.25
CA LEU A 450 -32.69 -15.64 -50.62
C LEU A 450 -32.37 -15.05 -51.99
N THR A 451 -31.10 -14.74 -52.26
CA THR A 451 -30.63 -14.27 -53.57
C THR A 451 -30.85 -15.32 -54.66
N CYS A 452 -30.63 -16.61 -54.37
CA CYS A 452 -30.95 -17.69 -55.32
C CYS A 452 -32.46 -17.74 -55.62
N GLY A 453 -33.30 -17.57 -54.59
CA GLY A 453 -34.75 -17.55 -54.73
C GLY A 453 -35.29 -16.35 -55.51
N THR A 454 -34.68 -15.16 -55.37
CA THR A 454 -35.05 -13.99 -56.19
C THR A 454 -34.66 -14.20 -57.65
N GLN A 455 -33.45 -14.69 -57.92
CA GLN A 455 -33.01 -15.03 -59.28
C GLN A 455 -33.91 -16.08 -59.92
N PHE A 456 -34.37 -17.08 -59.15
CA PHE A 456 -35.32 -18.07 -59.63
C PHE A 456 -36.67 -17.45 -60.01
N LYS A 457 -37.22 -16.56 -59.17
CA LYS A 457 -38.49 -15.86 -59.46
C LYS A 457 -38.42 -15.02 -60.73
N GLU A 458 -37.32 -14.32 -60.96
CA GLU A 458 -37.09 -13.53 -62.17
C GLU A 458 -37.03 -14.42 -63.42
N ARG A 459 -36.28 -15.52 -63.37
CA ARG A 459 -36.16 -16.48 -64.48
C ARG A 459 -37.46 -17.23 -64.76
N ALA A 460 -38.24 -17.52 -63.72
CA ALA A 460 -39.58 -18.11 -63.86
C ALA A 460 -40.53 -17.19 -64.64
N ALA A 461 -40.50 -15.88 -64.34
CA ALA A 461 -41.33 -14.88 -65.02
C ALA A 461 -40.94 -14.69 -66.50
N ASP A 462 -39.66 -14.84 -66.85
CA ASP A 462 -39.16 -14.74 -68.24
C ASP A 462 -39.36 -16.03 -69.05
N LYS A 463 -40.59 -16.58 -69.03
CA LYS A 463 -40.98 -17.81 -69.73
C LYS A 463 -40.08 -19.03 -69.44
N GLY A 464 -39.41 -19.05 -68.29
CA GLY A 464 -38.40 -20.07 -67.96
C GLY A 464 -38.91 -21.51 -67.88
N PHE A 465 -40.23 -21.71 -67.84
CA PHE A 465 -40.87 -23.03 -67.83
C PHE A 465 -41.17 -23.61 -69.22
N GLN A 466 -41.01 -22.83 -70.30
CA GLN A 466 -41.22 -23.33 -71.67
C GLN A 466 -40.10 -24.31 -72.09
N PRO A 467 -40.40 -25.34 -72.92
CA PRO A 467 -39.38 -26.26 -73.42
C PRO A 467 -38.20 -25.53 -74.03
N MET A 468 -36.99 -25.86 -73.58
CA MET A 468 -35.79 -25.26 -74.15
C MET A 468 -35.29 -26.07 -75.36
N THR A 469 -34.68 -25.39 -76.33
CA THR A 469 -34.05 -26.02 -77.50
C THR A 469 -32.54 -25.82 -77.44
N ILE A 470 -31.78 -26.88 -77.68
CA ILE A 470 -30.32 -26.87 -77.74
C ILE A 470 -29.89 -26.95 -79.20
N HIS A 471 -28.98 -26.08 -79.62
CA HIS A 471 -28.59 -25.97 -81.02
C HIS A 471 -27.26 -26.64 -81.36
N ASP A 472 -26.40 -26.92 -80.37
CA ASP A 472 -25.12 -27.59 -80.59
C ASP A 472 -24.70 -28.56 -79.46
N GLU A 473 -23.68 -29.36 -79.75
CA GLU A 473 -23.09 -30.33 -78.81
C GLU A 473 -22.38 -29.64 -77.63
N LYS A 474 -21.95 -28.37 -77.78
CA LYS A 474 -21.24 -27.63 -76.73
C LYS A 474 -22.20 -27.18 -75.64
N GLU A 475 -23.32 -26.56 -76.03
CA GLU A 475 -24.45 -26.19 -75.18
C GLU A 475 -25.00 -27.43 -74.45
N TYR A 476 -25.12 -28.57 -75.15
CA TYR A 476 -25.54 -29.82 -74.52
C TYR A 476 -24.59 -30.26 -73.41
N LYS A 477 -23.27 -30.22 -73.65
CA LYS A 477 -22.26 -30.56 -72.64
C LYS A 477 -22.26 -29.61 -71.45
N VAL A 478 -22.39 -28.30 -71.68
CA VAL A 478 -22.48 -27.30 -70.61
C VAL A 478 -23.71 -27.58 -69.74
N LEU A 479 -24.87 -27.80 -70.36
CA LEU A 479 -26.12 -28.06 -69.65
C LEU A 479 -26.08 -29.38 -68.86
N ARG A 480 -25.45 -30.42 -69.42
CA ARG A 480 -25.17 -31.68 -68.71
C ARG A 480 -24.25 -31.50 -67.49
N GLY A 481 -23.35 -30.52 -67.52
CA GLY A 481 -22.53 -30.15 -66.37
C GLY A 481 -23.35 -29.46 -65.27
N LEU A 482 -24.35 -28.66 -65.64
CA LEU A 482 -25.20 -27.94 -64.70
C LEU A 482 -26.26 -28.84 -64.03
N TYR A 483 -26.88 -29.74 -64.80
CA TYR A 483 -27.96 -30.62 -64.35
C TYR A 483 -27.88 -31.99 -65.05
N LYS A 484 -27.81 -33.09 -64.28
CA LYS A 484 -27.71 -34.44 -64.86
C LYS A 484 -29.11 -35.04 -65.02
N PHE A 485 -29.86 -34.57 -66.00
CA PHE A 485 -31.20 -35.11 -66.27
C PHE A 485 -31.21 -36.57 -66.78
N PRO A 486 -32.30 -37.33 -66.57
CA PRO A 486 -32.45 -38.66 -67.14
C PRO A 486 -32.39 -38.64 -68.67
N GLU A 487 -31.61 -39.54 -69.27
CA GLU A 487 -31.62 -39.73 -70.73
C GLU A 487 -32.83 -40.54 -71.16
N GLU A 488 -33.56 -40.07 -72.17
CA GLU A 488 -34.57 -40.89 -72.81
C GLU A 488 -33.93 -42.13 -73.46
N PRO A 489 -34.53 -43.33 -73.29
CA PRO A 489 -34.00 -44.60 -73.82
C PRO A 489 -33.72 -44.58 -75.32
N ASP A 490 -34.48 -43.78 -76.09
CA ASP A 490 -34.36 -43.67 -77.55
C ASP A 490 -33.22 -42.76 -78.01
N ALA A 491 -32.83 -41.77 -77.19
CA ALA A 491 -31.74 -40.84 -77.50
C ALA A 491 -30.36 -41.52 -77.56
N ARG A 492 -30.19 -42.65 -76.84
CA ARG A 492 -28.95 -43.47 -76.89
C ARG A 492 -28.77 -44.22 -78.20
N LYS A 493 -29.84 -44.42 -78.97
CA LYS A 493 -29.85 -45.27 -80.18
C LYS A 493 -29.73 -44.47 -81.48
N GLN A 494 -30.03 -43.17 -81.48
CA GLN A 494 -30.12 -42.36 -82.71
C GLN A 494 -28.94 -41.40 -82.96
N GLY A 495 -27.94 -41.33 -82.08
CA GLY A 495 -26.89 -40.31 -82.17
C GLY A 495 -27.43 -38.90 -81.86
N GLN A 496 -26.57 -38.00 -81.40
CA GLN A 496 -26.98 -36.64 -81.03
C GLN A 496 -27.23 -35.80 -82.31
N VAL A 497 -28.51 -35.57 -82.65
CA VAL A 497 -28.92 -34.67 -83.74
C VAL A 497 -29.38 -33.34 -83.14
N PHE A 498 -28.87 -32.22 -83.67
CA PHE A 498 -29.23 -30.86 -83.25
C PHE A 498 -29.93 -30.11 -84.40
N PRO A 499 -30.89 -29.21 -84.11
CA PRO A 499 -31.32 -28.74 -82.79
C PRO A 499 -32.29 -29.70 -82.09
N ARG A 500 -32.16 -29.83 -80.75
CA ARG A 500 -32.92 -30.76 -79.91
C ARG A 500 -33.78 -30.00 -78.90
N ALA A 501 -35.10 -30.25 -78.91
CA ALA A 501 -36.00 -29.78 -77.86
C ALA A 501 -35.88 -30.68 -76.62
N LEU A 502 -35.81 -30.08 -75.43
CA LEU A 502 -35.79 -30.77 -74.14
C LEU A 502 -37.18 -30.67 -73.47
N PRO A 503 -37.57 -31.67 -72.67
CA PRO A 503 -38.89 -31.72 -72.05
C PRO A 503 -39.06 -30.75 -70.87
N PHE A 504 -37.99 -30.06 -70.48
CA PHE A 504 -37.97 -29.08 -69.39
C PHE A 504 -37.53 -27.70 -69.86
N GLY A 505 -37.85 -26.69 -69.05
CA GLY A 505 -37.49 -25.31 -69.32
C GLY A 505 -36.11 -24.92 -68.80
N SER A 506 -35.60 -23.80 -69.33
CA SER A 506 -34.28 -23.28 -69.00
C SER A 506 -34.11 -22.96 -67.51
N VAL A 507 -35.20 -22.74 -66.78
CA VAL A 507 -35.16 -22.43 -65.34
C VAL A 507 -34.52 -23.54 -64.48
N ILE A 508 -34.66 -24.82 -64.87
CA ILE A 508 -34.17 -25.97 -64.10
C ILE A 508 -32.63 -26.07 -64.05
N PRO A 509 -31.90 -26.12 -65.18
CA PRO A 509 -30.43 -26.13 -65.12
C PRO A 509 -29.87 -24.84 -64.51
N LEU A 510 -30.58 -23.73 -64.69
CA LEU A 510 -30.21 -22.41 -64.20
C LEU A 510 -30.33 -22.28 -62.67
N ILE A 511 -31.43 -22.75 -62.05
CA ILE A 511 -31.54 -22.79 -60.59
C ILE A 511 -30.54 -23.79 -59.99
N CYS A 512 -30.26 -24.90 -60.69
CA CYS A 512 -29.22 -25.84 -60.27
C CYS A 512 -27.85 -25.15 -60.18
N ALA A 513 -27.50 -24.35 -61.19
CA ALA A 513 -26.27 -23.57 -61.22
C ALA A 513 -26.22 -22.52 -60.09
N ASP A 514 -27.32 -21.77 -59.88
CA ASP A 514 -27.38 -20.73 -58.86
C ASP A 514 -27.24 -21.30 -57.46
N ILE A 515 -27.94 -22.39 -57.13
CA ILE A 515 -27.85 -23.06 -55.82
C ILE A 515 -26.45 -23.64 -55.60
N LYS A 516 -25.87 -24.34 -56.60
CA LYS A 516 -24.49 -24.87 -56.48
C LYS A 516 -23.49 -23.74 -56.19
N ARG A 517 -23.56 -22.63 -56.95
CA ARG A 517 -22.74 -21.44 -56.73
C ARG A 517 -22.98 -20.83 -55.35
N GLY A 518 -24.24 -20.72 -54.92
CA GLY A 518 -24.59 -20.20 -53.59
C GLY A 518 -24.05 -21.07 -52.45
N VAL A 519 -24.17 -22.39 -52.56
CA VAL A 519 -23.61 -23.34 -51.58
C VAL A 519 -22.08 -23.21 -51.52
N ASP A 520 -21.40 -23.10 -52.66
CA ASP A 520 -19.95 -22.92 -52.70
C ASP A 520 -19.51 -21.58 -52.07
N GLN A 521 -20.25 -20.49 -52.35
CA GLN A 521 -20.04 -19.19 -51.70
C GLN A 521 -20.24 -19.26 -50.18
N PHE A 522 -21.29 -19.95 -49.74
CA PHE A 522 -21.56 -20.17 -48.31
C PHE A 522 -20.44 -20.98 -47.65
N TYR A 523 -19.98 -22.08 -48.22
CA TYR A 523 -18.89 -22.86 -47.65
C TYR A 523 -17.58 -22.06 -47.59
N GLY A 524 -17.28 -21.25 -48.61
CA GLY A 524 -16.16 -20.31 -48.57
C GLY A 524 -16.28 -19.27 -47.44
N PHE A 525 -17.49 -18.83 -47.13
CA PHE A 525 -17.77 -17.96 -46.00
C PHE A 525 -17.77 -18.70 -44.65
N ALA A 526 -18.14 -19.99 -44.61
CA ALA A 526 -18.30 -20.73 -43.37
C ALA A 526 -16.99 -21.32 -42.81
N VAL A 527 -15.87 -21.12 -43.50
CA VAL A 527 -14.53 -21.52 -43.05
C VAL A 527 -13.67 -20.37 -42.56
N ASN A 528 -12.72 -20.68 -41.70
CA ASN A 528 -11.65 -19.77 -41.27
C ASN A 528 -10.47 -19.78 -42.25
N GLU A 529 -9.45 -18.96 -41.98
CA GLU A 529 -8.23 -18.89 -42.82
C GLU A 529 -7.48 -20.23 -42.91
N ALA A 530 -7.62 -21.09 -41.89
CA ALA A 530 -7.03 -22.43 -41.84
C ALA A 530 -7.87 -23.49 -42.58
N GLY A 531 -8.98 -23.12 -43.23
CA GLY A 531 -9.86 -24.04 -43.96
C GLY A 531 -10.75 -24.91 -43.07
N GLN A 532 -10.82 -24.62 -41.77
CA GLN A 532 -11.67 -25.33 -40.82
C GLN A 532 -13.04 -24.65 -40.71
N PRO A 533 -14.12 -25.42 -40.49
CA PRO A 533 -15.45 -24.85 -40.30
C PRO A 533 -15.48 -24.00 -39.04
N VAL A 534 -16.05 -22.80 -39.15
CA VAL A 534 -16.16 -21.85 -38.04
C VAL A 534 -17.12 -22.37 -36.96
N VAL A 535 -18.16 -23.11 -37.37
CA VAL A 535 -19.11 -23.77 -36.46
C VAL A 535 -19.24 -25.26 -36.80
N PRO A 536 -19.51 -26.14 -35.83
CA PRO A 536 -19.66 -27.58 -36.11
C PRO A 536 -20.87 -27.93 -36.99
N GLN A 537 -21.89 -27.07 -37.03
CA GLN A 537 -23.19 -27.33 -37.63
C GLN A 537 -23.33 -26.77 -39.07
N VAL A 538 -22.23 -26.38 -39.73
CA VAL A 538 -22.25 -25.74 -41.05
C VAL A 538 -23.07 -26.54 -42.07
N ASP A 539 -22.89 -27.86 -42.12
CA ASP A 539 -23.61 -28.73 -43.07
C ASP A 539 -25.13 -28.75 -42.81
N THR A 540 -25.53 -28.82 -41.54
CA THR A 540 -26.95 -28.79 -41.17
C THR A 540 -27.59 -27.45 -41.50
N ILE A 541 -26.85 -26.34 -41.34
CA ILE A 541 -27.32 -24.99 -41.65
C ILE A 541 -27.57 -24.86 -43.17
N VAL A 542 -26.62 -25.27 -44.01
CA VAL A 542 -26.80 -25.17 -45.47
C VAL A 542 -27.90 -26.11 -45.97
N GLN A 543 -27.99 -27.32 -45.41
CA GLN A 543 -29.05 -28.28 -45.75
C GLN A 543 -30.43 -27.67 -45.47
N ASN A 544 -30.65 -27.18 -44.26
CA ASN A 544 -31.92 -26.54 -43.88
C ASN A 544 -32.27 -25.34 -44.78
N ALA A 545 -31.25 -24.58 -45.19
CA ALA A 545 -31.45 -23.44 -46.07
C ALA A 545 -31.85 -23.90 -47.49
N VAL A 546 -31.17 -24.91 -48.05
CA VAL A 546 -31.49 -25.47 -49.38
C VAL A 546 -32.88 -26.10 -49.37
N ASP A 547 -33.22 -26.83 -48.31
CA ASP A 547 -34.55 -27.42 -48.11
C ASP A 547 -35.64 -26.34 -48.02
N ALA A 548 -35.36 -25.19 -47.39
CA ALA A 548 -36.30 -24.07 -47.38
C ALA A 548 -36.51 -23.45 -48.77
N LEU A 549 -35.45 -23.38 -49.60
CA LEU A 549 -35.54 -22.88 -50.97
C LEU A 549 -36.36 -23.85 -51.85
N LEU A 550 -35.98 -25.12 -51.87
CA LEU A 550 -36.61 -26.17 -52.69
C LEU A 550 -38.00 -26.56 -52.19
N GLY A 551 -38.22 -26.59 -50.88
CA GLY A 551 -39.47 -27.03 -50.25
C GLY A 551 -40.51 -25.93 -50.02
N ARG A 552 -40.13 -24.65 -50.11
CA ARG A 552 -41.08 -23.53 -49.96
C ARG A 552 -41.07 -22.60 -51.17
N THR A 553 -39.93 -22.02 -51.50
CA THR A 553 -39.85 -20.97 -52.53
C THR A 553 -40.17 -21.51 -53.92
N VAL A 554 -39.63 -22.67 -54.29
CA VAL A 554 -39.91 -23.28 -55.60
C VAL A 554 -41.40 -23.64 -55.74
N PRO A 555 -42.03 -24.37 -54.80
CA PRO A 555 -43.47 -24.64 -54.81
C PRO A 555 -44.35 -23.39 -54.85
N ASP A 556 -43.97 -22.32 -54.15
CA ASP A 556 -44.75 -21.08 -54.13
C ASP A 556 -44.78 -20.40 -55.51
N VAL A 557 -43.64 -20.38 -56.22
CA VAL A 557 -43.58 -19.86 -57.59
C VAL A 557 -44.37 -20.74 -58.55
N LEU A 558 -44.22 -22.06 -58.48
CA LEU A 558 -44.97 -23.01 -59.30
C LEU A 558 -46.48 -22.87 -59.09
N ARG A 559 -46.92 -22.67 -57.84
CA ARG A 559 -48.33 -22.42 -57.50
C ARG A 559 -48.83 -21.09 -58.05
N GLY A 560 -47.97 -20.07 -58.11
CA GLY A 560 -48.25 -18.79 -58.77
C GLY A 560 -48.54 -18.98 -60.26
N GLU A 561 -47.64 -19.65 -60.96
CA GLU A 561 -47.76 -19.94 -62.40
C GLU A 561 -48.95 -20.84 -62.74
N LEU A 562 -49.30 -21.79 -61.86
CA LEU A 562 -50.45 -22.67 -62.04
C LEU A 562 -51.79 -21.90 -62.10
N LYS A 563 -51.87 -20.73 -61.44
CA LYS A 563 -53.09 -19.91 -61.44
C LYS A 563 -53.30 -19.13 -62.75
N SER A 564 -52.26 -19.01 -63.57
CA SER A 564 -52.22 -18.17 -64.78
C SER A 564 -52.07 -18.96 -66.09
N THR A 565 -52.21 -20.29 -66.06
CA THR A 565 -51.82 -21.15 -67.18
C THR A 565 -52.98 -21.80 -67.95
N SER A 566 -52.78 -21.94 -69.27
CA SER A 566 -53.62 -22.76 -70.17
C SER A 566 -53.30 -24.27 -70.04
N MET A 567 -54.20 -25.16 -70.46
CA MET A 567 -54.05 -26.62 -70.31
C MET A 567 -52.71 -27.18 -70.84
N LEU A 568 -52.21 -26.65 -71.96
CA LEU A 568 -50.92 -27.05 -72.54
C LEU A 568 -49.74 -26.68 -71.63
N GLN A 569 -49.82 -25.52 -70.97
CA GLN A 569 -48.78 -25.07 -70.04
C GLN A 569 -48.84 -25.83 -68.71
N VAL A 570 -50.00 -26.36 -68.31
CA VAL A 570 -50.13 -27.25 -67.14
C VAL A 570 -49.37 -28.56 -67.37
N VAL A 571 -49.49 -29.16 -68.56
CA VAL A 571 -48.73 -30.37 -68.93
C VAL A 571 -47.22 -30.08 -68.90
N GLN A 572 -46.80 -28.93 -69.43
CA GLN A 572 -45.39 -28.53 -69.39
C GLN A 572 -44.90 -28.27 -67.96
N LEU A 573 -45.73 -27.67 -67.11
CA LEU A 573 -45.40 -27.44 -65.70
C LEU A 573 -45.26 -28.77 -64.95
N ASN A 574 -46.09 -29.77 -65.26
CA ASN A 574 -45.97 -31.12 -64.70
C ASN A 574 -44.62 -31.77 -65.09
N ALA A 575 -44.23 -31.68 -66.37
CA ALA A 575 -42.93 -32.17 -66.82
C ALA A 575 -41.77 -31.47 -66.07
N ASN A 576 -41.86 -30.15 -65.87
CA ASN A 576 -40.87 -29.42 -65.07
C ASN A 576 -40.83 -29.88 -63.60
N ILE A 577 -41.98 -30.17 -62.99
CA ILE A 577 -42.08 -30.66 -61.59
C ILE A 577 -41.39 -32.03 -61.45
N GLU A 578 -41.57 -32.95 -62.38
CA GLU A 578 -40.87 -34.25 -62.39
C GLU A 578 -39.35 -34.06 -62.44
N HIS A 579 -38.87 -33.08 -63.21
CA HIS A 579 -37.47 -32.72 -63.23
C HIS A 579 -36.98 -32.04 -61.93
N PHE A 580 -37.82 -31.24 -61.26
CA PHE A 580 -37.50 -30.68 -59.94
C PHE A 580 -37.36 -31.76 -58.86
N ASP A 581 -38.17 -32.82 -58.90
CA ASP A 581 -38.02 -33.96 -57.99
C ASP A 581 -36.65 -34.64 -58.18
N HIS A 582 -36.22 -34.82 -59.43
CA HIS A 582 -34.88 -35.31 -59.73
C HIS A 582 -33.77 -34.37 -59.22
N VAL A 583 -33.96 -33.05 -59.36
CA VAL A 583 -33.03 -32.03 -58.85
C VAL A 583 -32.86 -32.13 -57.33
N CYS A 584 -33.93 -32.37 -56.57
CA CYS A 584 -33.85 -32.57 -55.12
C CYS A 584 -32.91 -33.73 -54.76
N GLY A 585 -33.03 -34.87 -55.46
CA GLY A 585 -32.14 -36.03 -55.26
C GLY A 585 -30.70 -35.78 -55.70
N GLU A 586 -30.46 -34.94 -56.71
CA GLU A 586 -29.11 -34.50 -57.08
C GLU A 586 -28.47 -33.62 -55.99
N PHE A 587 -29.25 -32.71 -55.38
CA PHE A 587 -28.76 -31.83 -54.32
C PHE A 587 -28.43 -32.58 -53.03
N GLU A 588 -29.21 -33.60 -52.67
CA GLU A 588 -28.90 -34.47 -51.53
C GLU A 588 -27.53 -35.15 -51.69
N LYS A 589 -27.24 -35.66 -52.89
CA LYS A 589 -25.92 -36.23 -53.24
C LYS A 589 -24.83 -35.17 -53.22
N PHE A 590 -25.06 -34.02 -53.85
CA PHE A 590 -24.10 -32.92 -53.90
C PHE A 590 -23.69 -32.41 -52.52
N LEU A 591 -24.64 -32.22 -51.61
CA LEU A 591 -24.37 -31.81 -50.23
C LEU A 591 -23.62 -32.91 -49.46
N THR A 592 -23.95 -34.18 -49.70
CA THR A 592 -23.23 -35.32 -49.10
C THR A 592 -21.78 -35.41 -49.58
N ASP A 593 -21.53 -35.21 -50.87
CA ASP A 593 -20.18 -35.24 -51.44
C ASP A 593 -19.33 -34.08 -50.90
N ARG A 594 -19.91 -32.87 -50.83
CA ARG A 594 -19.24 -31.69 -50.26
C ARG A 594 -18.87 -31.85 -48.78
N ARG A 595 -19.68 -32.58 -48.02
CA ARG A 595 -19.41 -32.91 -46.61
C ARG A 595 -18.18 -33.81 -46.43
N GLN A 596 -17.87 -34.66 -47.41
CA GLN A 596 -16.78 -35.64 -47.31
C GLN A 596 -15.43 -35.11 -47.79
N VAL A 597 -15.38 -33.97 -48.48
CA VAL A 597 -14.15 -33.36 -48.96
C VAL A 597 -13.69 -32.30 -47.94
N PRO A 598 -12.62 -32.54 -47.17
CA PRO A 598 -11.97 -31.45 -46.45
C PRO A 598 -11.48 -30.44 -47.48
N LEU A 599 -11.68 -29.14 -47.22
CA LEU A 599 -11.23 -28.03 -48.08
C LEU A 599 -9.69 -27.92 -48.24
N ASN A 600 -8.94 -28.98 -47.93
CA ASN A 600 -7.51 -29.13 -48.18
C ASN A 600 -7.30 -29.99 -49.44
N SER A 601 -7.44 -29.39 -50.62
CA SER A 601 -6.62 -29.75 -51.79
C SER A 601 -6.79 -28.68 -52.86
N ASP A 602 -5.72 -27.90 -53.04
CA ASP A 602 -5.27 -27.26 -54.29
C ASP A 602 -6.26 -27.15 -55.47
N ASP A 603 -7.26 -26.28 -55.37
CA ASP A 603 -7.98 -25.82 -56.57
C ASP A 603 -8.25 -24.30 -56.58
N ARG A 604 -7.39 -23.52 -55.90
CA ARG A 604 -7.35 -22.05 -56.05
C ARG A 604 -6.75 -21.58 -57.40
N GLY A 605 -6.45 -22.50 -58.32
CA GLY A 605 -5.78 -22.21 -59.59
C GLY A 605 -6.69 -21.97 -60.80
N SER A 606 -7.96 -22.40 -60.79
CA SER A 606 -8.67 -22.61 -62.06
C SER A 606 -9.89 -21.70 -62.29
N SER A 607 -10.44 -21.05 -61.26
CA SER A 607 -11.72 -20.33 -61.39
C SER A 607 -11.62 -18.81 -61.59
N SER A 608 -10.41 -18.24 -61.67
CA SER A 608 -10.22 -16.78 -61.84
C SER A 608 -10.00 -16.32 -63.29
N SER A 609 -10.07 -17.19 -64.30
CA SER A 609 -9.81 -16.78 -65.71
C SER A 609 -11.00 -16.81 -66.67
N MET A 610 -12.21 -17.13 -66.22
CA MET A 610 -13.39 -17.27 -67.11
C MET A 610 -14.54 -16.28 -66.86
N CYS A 611 -14.27 -15.14 -66.22
CA CYS A 611 -15.21 -14.00 -66.14
C CYS A 611 -14.52 -12.70 -66.60
N ALA A 612 -14.02 -12.68 -67.83
CA ALA A 612 -13.75 -11.46 -68.58
C ALA A 612 -13.64 -11.81 -70.07
N ARG A 613 -14.78 -12.11 -70.69
CA ARG A 613 -15.09 -11.84 -72.10
C ARG A 613 -16.56 -12.11 -72.38
#